data_AF-A0A7V3T1V0-F1
#
_entry.id   AF-A0A7V3T1V0-F1
#
_cell.length_a   1.000
_cell.length_b   1.000
_cell.length_c   1.000
_cell.angle_alpha   90.00
_cell.angle_beta   90.00
_cell.angle_gamma   90.00
#
_symmetry.space_group_name_H-M   'P 1'
#
loop_
_entity.id
_entity.type
_entity.pdbx_description
1 polymer ?
#
loop_
_entity_poly.entity_id
_entity_poly.type
_entity_poly.pdbx_seq_one_letter_code
_entity_poly.pdbx_strand_id
1 'polypeptide(L)'
;MDQMNPSANQSQLRDKGILLESGEIYRDKINLISGAVTAPLVEMLWTFSGNDKCTMDRISALFTHLYEKGHEAEMMAVLRILFDVSGLQFPEDIELLGVHPAARQYFLFSFLLDMKDCIMDFSDEPVENKENDYEQN
;
A
#
# COMPACT_ATOMS: atom_id res chain seq x y z
N MET A 1 -15.94 12.43 -17.50
CA MET A 1 -14.70 11.73 -17.13
C MET A 1 -13.74 11.96 -18.28
N ASP A 2 -12.77 12.87 -18.09
CA ASP A 2 -11.73 13.15 -19.08
C ASP A 2 -10.92 11.87 -19.30
N GLN A 3 -11.01 11.30 -20.50
CA GLN A 3 -10.03 10.33 -20.94
C GLN A 3 -8.75 11.10 -21.26
N MET A 4 -7.90 11.28 -20.23
CA MET A 4 -6.55 11.80 -20.39
C MET A 4 -5.79 10.96 -21.42
N ASN A 5 -5.12 11.64 -22.35
CA ASN A 5 -4.41 11.07 -23.48
C ASN A 5 -3.32 10.07 -23.03
N PRO A 6 -3.30 8.82 -23.52
CA PRO A 6 -2.29 7.82 -23.18
C PRO A 6 -0.84 8.28 -23.37
N SER A 7 -0.57 9.22 -24.30
CA SER A 7 0.77 9.78 -24.50
C SER A 7 1.21 10.71 -23.37
N ALA A 8 0.27 11.41 -22.71
CA ALA A 8 0.57 12.30 -21.60
C ALA A 8 0.96 11.52 -20.33
N ASN A 9 0.27 10.40 -20.07
CA ASN A 9 0.59 9.54 -18.92
C ASN A 9 1.99 8.92 -19.05
N GLN A 10 2.40 8.54 -20.26
CA GLN A 10 3.76 8.01 -20.49
C GLN A 10 4.85 9.06 -20.28
N SER A 11 4.65 10.30 -20.73
CA SER A 11 5.61 11.37 -20.44
C SER A 11 5.71 11.63 -18.93
N GLN A 12 4.58 11.71 -18.22
CA GLN A 12 4.58 11.92 -16.77
C GLN A 12 5.29 10.78 -16.01
N LEU A 13 5.10 9.53 -16.44
CA LEU A 13 5.77 8.37 -15.85
C LEU A 13 7.29 8.42 -16.06
N ARG A 14 7.75 8.91 -17.23
CA ARG A 14 9.18 9.14 -17.50
C ARG A 14 9.73 10.30 -16.68
N ASP A 15 9.01 11.40 -16.59
CA ASP A 15 9.40 12.58 -15.82
C ASP A 15 9.54 12.26 -14.32
N LYS A 16 8.68 11.38 -13.79
CA LYS A 16 8.77 10.87 -12.41
C LYS A 16 9.80 9.75 -12.24
N GLY A 17 10.49 9.34 -13.31
CA GLY A 17 11.50 8.28 -13.30
C GLY A 17 10.95 6.88 -13.06
N ILE A 18 9.64 6.67 -13.26
CA ILE A 18 8.98 5.37 -13.13
C ILE A 18 9.20 4.52 -14.39
N LEU A 19 9.34 5.17 -15.55
CA LEU A 19 9.71 4.52 -16.80
C LEU A 19 11.10 4.99 -17.24
N LEU A 20 11.88 4.05 -17.78
CA LEU A 20 13.11 4.32 -18.50
C LEU A 20 12.80 4.91 -19.89
N GLU A 21 13.81 5.52 -20.52
CA GLU A 21 13.69 5.98 -21.92
C GLU A 21 13.33 4.84 -22.89
N SER A 22 13.75 3.61 -22.57
CA SER A 22 13.40 2.37 -23.29
C SER A 22 11.91 2.03 -23.22
N GLY A 23 11.15 2.62 -22.28
CA GLY A 23 9.77 2.27 -21.99
C GLY A 23 9.61 1.13 -20.98
N GLU A 24 10.71 0.55 -20.48
CA GLU A 24 10.68 -0.42 -19.39
C GLU A 24 10.43 0.27 -18.04
N ILE A 25 9.84 -0.47 -17.09
CA ILE A 25 9.65 0.04 -15.73
C ILE A 25 10.98 0.13 -14.97
N TYR A 26 11.18 1.22 -14.22
CA TYR A 26 12.30 1.34 -13.30
C TYR A 26 11.88 0.80 -11.92
N ARG A 27 12.14 -0.50 -11.71
CA ARG A 27 11.68 -1.27 -10.54
C ARG A 27 12.10 -0.67 -9.20
N ASP A 28 13.35 -0.21 -9.08
CA ASP A 28 13.85 0.38 -7.84
C ASP A 28 13.03 1.61 -7.43
N LYS A 29 12.65 2.46 -8.39
CA LYS A 29 11.80 3.62 -8.13
C LYS A 29 10.41 3.21 -7.66
N ILE A 30 9.83 2.17 -8.26
CA ILE A 30 8.51 1.66 -7.84
C ILE A 30 8.59 1.05 -6.43
N ASN A 31 9.66 0.34 -6.10
CA ASN A 31 9.88 -0.20 -4.74
C ASN A 31 9.99 0.93 -3.71
N LEU A 32 10.71 2.01 -4.03
CA LEU A 32 10.80 3.19 -3.16
C LEU A 32 9.44 3.85 -2.94
N ILE A 33 8.63 3.99 -4.00
CA ILE A 33 7.25 4.50 -3.89
C ILE A 33 6.43 3.57 -2.98
N SER A 34 6.51 2.26 -3.21
CA SER A 34 5.81 1.24 -2.44
C SER A 34 6.11 1.31 -0.95
N GLY A 35 7.39 1.32 -0.55
CA GLY A 35 7.76 1.40 0.86
C GLY A 35 7.29 2.71 1.51
N ALA A 36 7.43 3.83 0.80
CA ALA A 36 7.04 5.16 1.29
C ALA A 36 5.53 5.30 1.55
N VAL A 37 4.69 4.57 0.80
CA VAL A 37 3.22 4.66 0.91
C VAL A 37 2.64 3.58 1.81
N THR A 38 3.31 2.42 1.90
CA THR A 38 2.81 1.27 2.67
C THR A 38 2.90 1.52 4.16
N ALA A 39 4.06 1.95 4.66
CA ALA A 39 4.27 2.18 6.09
C ALA A 39 3.21 3.11 6.74
N PRO A 40 2.96 4.34 6.24
CA PRO A 40 1.96 5.22 6.86
C PRO A 40 0.52 4.68 6.76
N LEU A 41 0.19 3.94 5.69
CA LEU A 41 -1.14 3.31 5.59
C LEU A 41 -1.30 2.21 6.64
N VAL A 42 -0.32 1.30 6.75
CA VAL A 42 -0.40 0.18 7.69
C VAL A 42 -0.42 0.69 9.14
N GLU A 43 0.36 1.71 9.47
CA GLU A 43 0.37 2.35 10.80
C GLU A 43 -1.01 2.94 11.16
N MET A 44 -1.66 3.63 10.21
CA MET A 44 -3.00 4.19 10.43
C MET A 44 -4.05 3.10 10.61
N LEU A 45 -4.02 2.06 9.78
CA LEU A 45 -4.94 0.92 9.88
C LEU A 45 -4.73 0.14 11.19
N TRP A 46 -3.48 -0.05 11.61
CA TRP A 46 -3.13 -0.65 12.90
C TRP A 46 -3.76 0.13 14.05
N THR A 47 -3.52 1.44 14.08
CA THR A 47 -4.06 2.34 15.11
C THR A 47 -5.58 2.33 15.14
N PHE A 48 -6.24 2.41 13.98
CA PHE A 48 -7.70 2.42 13.88
C PHE A 48 -8.35 1.08 14.23
N SER A 49 -7.63 -0.02 14.02
CA SER A 49 -8.08 -1.34 14.46
C SER A 49 -7.95 -1.55 15.96
N GLY A 50 -7.34 -0.62 16.70
CA GLY A 50 -7.03 -0.79 18.12
C GLY A 50 -5.90 -1.79 18.34
N ASN A 51 -4.90 -1.79 17.46
CA ASN A 51 -3.76 -2.72 17.47
C ASN A 51 -4.20 -4.19 17.30
N ASP A 52 -5.24 -4.44 16.49
CA ASP A 52 -5.75 -5.78 16.24
C ASP A 52 -5.05 -6.45 15.04
N LYS A 53 -4.10 -7.34 15.36
CA LYS A 53 -3.38 -8.14 14.38
C LYS A 53 -4.28 -9.00 13.52
N CYS A 54 -5.38 -9.53 14.06
CA CYS A 54 -6.31 -10.33 13.25
C CYS A 54 -6.99 -9.49 12.18
N THR A 55 -7.29 -8.22 12.46
CA THR A 55 -7.80 -7.28 11.46
C THR A 55 -6.76 -7.01 10.37
N MET A 56 -5.50 -6.75 10.74
CA MET A 56 -4.42 -6.55 9.76
C MET A 56 -4.17 -7.78 8.87
N ASP A 57 -4.14 -8.97 9.48
CA ASP A 57 -3.98 -10.23 8.76
C ASP A 57 -5.12 -10.44 7.74
N ARG A 58 -6.36 -10.05 8.07
CA ARG A 58 -7.52 -10.12 7.16
C ARG A 58 -7.42 -9.13 5.99
N ILE A 59 -6.93 -7.92 6.23
CA ILE A 59 -6.71 -6.93 5.17
C ILE A 59 -5.59 -7.43 4.23
N SER A 60 -4.48 -7.94 4.78
CA SER A 60 -3.38 -8.53 4.01
C SER A 60 -3.85 -9.73 3.17
N ALA A 61 -4.69 -10.60 3.74
CA ALA A 61 -5.28 -11.73 3.04
C ALA A 61 -6.22 -11.30 1.89
N LEU A 62 -7.02 -10.25 2.09
CA LEU A 62 -7.87 -9.68 1.03
C LEU A 62 -7.03 -9.17 -0.14
N PHE A 63 -5.99 -8.38 0.14
CA PHE A 63 -5.10 -7.87 -0.90
C PHE A 63 -4.36 -8.98 -1.63
N THR A 64 -3.86 -9.98 -0.91
CA THR A 64 -3.19 -11.15 -1.50
C THR A 64 -4.15 -11.89 -2.43
N HIS A 65 -5.39 -12.11 -2.00
CA HIS A 65 -6.41 -12.79 -2.83
C HIS A 65 -6.72 -12.02 -4.12
N LEU A 66 -6.91 -10.71 -4.04
CA LEU A 66 -7.19 -9.88 -5.23
C LEU A 66 -6.03 -9.93 -6.22
N TYR A 67 -4.79 -9.85 -5.73
CA TYR A 67 -3.60 -9.94 -6.56
C TYR A 67 -3.48 -11.31 -7.25
N GLU A 68 -3.62 -12.41 -6.49
CA GLU A 68 -3.53 -13.78 -7.03
C GLU A 68 -4.62 -14.09 -8.08
N LYS A 69 -5.78 -13.42 -8.00
CA LYS A 69 -6.86 -13.53 -8.99
C LYS A 69 -6.71 -12.59 -10.18
N GLY A 70 -5.67 -11.76 -10.21
CA GLY A 70 -5.47 -10.76 -11.26
C GLY A 70 -6.46 -9.60 -11.21
N HIS A 71 -7.13 -9.40 -10.07
CA HIS A 71 -8.10 -8.31 -9.84
C HIS A 71 -7.36 -7.04 -9.40
N GLU A 72 -6.35 -6.62 -10.17
CA GLU A 72 -5.48 -5.49 -9.84
C GLU A 72 -6.25 -4.16 -9.75
N ALA A 73 -7.27 -3.98 -10.58
CA ALA A 73 -8.08 -2.77 -10.58
C ALA A 73 -8.93 -2.65 -9.29
N GLU A 74 -9.53 -3.77 -8.87
CA GLU A 74 -10.27 -3.86 -7.61
C GLU A 74 -9.33 -3.70 -6.42
N MET A 75 -8.13 -4.28 -6.48
CA MET A 75 -7.09 -4.10 -5.46
C MET A 75 -6.73 -2.63 -5.28
N MET A 76 -6.52 -1.90 -6.39
CA MET A 76 -6.28 -0.46 -6.37
C MET A 76 -7.46 0.33 -5.82
N ALA A 77 -8.69 -0.06 -6.14
CA ALA A 77 -9.89 0.58 -5.60
C ALA A 77 -10.00 0.40 -4.08
N VAL A 78 -9.75 -0.82 -3.58
CA VAL A 78 -9.71 -1.10 -2.14
C VAL A 78 -8.59 -0.29 -1.47
N LEU A 79 -7.40 -0.25 -2.06
CA LEU A 79 -6.28 0.55 -1.55
C LEU A 79 -6.68 2.02 -1.41
N ARG A 80 -7.28 2.62 -2.44
CA ARG A 80 -7.78 4.00 -2.41
C ARG A 80 -8.80 4.22 -1.30
N ILE A 81 -9.78 3.32 -1.18
CA ILE A 81 -10.79 3.38 -0.11
C ILE A 81 -10.11 3.37 1.26
N LEU A 82 -9.10 2.53 1.48
CA LEU A 82 -8.38 2.47 2.75
C LEU A 82 -7.60 3.77 3.04
N PHE A 83 -7.00 4.40 2.03
CA PHE A 83 -6.41 5.74 2.19
C PHE A 83 -7.46 6.77 2.62
N ASP A 84 -8.58 6.84 1.90
CA ASP A 84 -9.64 7.81 2.15
C ASP A 84 -10.24 7.66 3.56
N VAL A 85 -10.56 6.44 3.99
CA VAL A 85 -11.10 6.19 5.34
C VAL A 85 -10.06 6.34 6.44
N SER A 86 -8.77 6.22 6.10
CA SER A 86 -7.65 6.51 7.02
C SER A 86 -7.36 8.01 7.14
N GLY A 87 -8.06 8.87 6.39
CA GLY A 87 -7.80 10.30 6.34
C GLY A 87 -6.50 10.66 5.62
N LEU A 88 -5.90 9.73 4.89
CA LEU A 88 -4.68 9.92 4.12
C LEU A 88 -5.01 10.38 2.70
N GLN A 89 -4.18 11.25 2.13
CA GLN A 89 -4.29 11.60 0.72
C GLN A 89 -3.78 10.45 -0.15
N PHE A 90 -4.57 10.02 -1.13
CA PHE A 90 -4.13 9.01 -2.09
C PHE A 90 -3.01 9.58 -2.99
N PRO A 91 -1.81 8.99 -3.02
CA PRO A 91 -0.67 9.56 -3.75
C PRO A 91 -0.88 9.61 -5.27
N GLU A 92 -0.60 10.77 -5.88
CA GLU A 92 -0.67 10.98 -7.34
C GLU A 92 0.21 9.98 -8.12
N ASP A 93 1.39 9.65 -7.59
CA ASP A 93 2.30 8.66 -8.19
C ASP A 93 1.62 7.29 -8.33
N ILE A 94 0.79 6.90 -7.36
CA ILE A 94 0.03 5.64 -7.41
C ILE A 94 -1.13 5.73 -8.41
N GLU A 95 -1.82 6.87 -8.50
CA GLU A 95 -2.83 7.08 -9.55
C GLU A 95 -2.22 6.91 -10.95
N LEU A 96 -1.02 7.47 -11.15
CA LEU A 96 -0.29 7.39 -12.40
C LEU A 96 0.26 5.97 -12.68
N LEU A 97 0.69 5.23 -11.65
CA LEU A 97 1.02 3.81 -11.79
C LEU A 97 -0.19 2.99 -12.23
N GLY A 98 -1.38 3.30 -11.68
CA GLY A 98 -2.63 2.60 -11.96
C GLY A 98 -3.02 2.56 -13.44
N VAL A 99 -2.62 3.57 -14.23
CA VAL A 99 -2.90 3.65 -15.67
C VAL A 99 -1.90 2.89 -16.55
N HIS A 100 -0.80 2.37 -16.00
CA HIS A 100 0.20 1.58 -16.73
C HIS A 100 0.27 0.13 -16.21
N PRO A 101 -0.21 -0.88 -16.97
CA PRO A 101 -0.41 -2.25 -16.46
C PRO A 101 0.82 -2.87 -15.79
N ALA A 102 1.99 -2.80 -16.43
CA ALA A 102 3.21 -3.40 -15.86
C ALA A 102 3.72 -2.66 -14.61
N ALA A 103 3.47 -1.35 -14.52
CA ALA A 103 3.90 -0.56 -13.38
C ALA A 103 2.95 -0.76 -12.20
N ARG A 104 1.64 -0.79 -12.47
CA ARG A 104 0.61 -1.18 -11.49
C ARG A 104 0.87 -2.57 -10.93
N GLN A 105 1.08 -3.58 -11.78
CA GLN A 105 1.33 -4.94 -11.34
C GLN A 105 2.56 -5.02 -10.43
N TYR A 106 3.67 -4.39 -10.84
CA TYR A 106 4.89 -4.41 -10.05
C TYR A 106 4.73 -3.65 -8.73
N PHE A 107 4.04 -2.51 -8.74
CA PHE A 107 3.70 -1.78 -7.52
C PHE A 107 2.87 -2.62 -6.53
N LEU A 108 1.82 -3.30 -7.00
CA LEU A 108 0.96 -4.13 -6.14
C LEU A 108 1.73 -5.32 -5.55
N PHE A 109 2.65 -5.90 -6.31
CA PHE A 109 3.56 -6.93 -5.81
C PHE A 109 4.44 -6.39 -4.68
N SER A 110 5.11 -5.25 -4.89
CA SER A 110 5.97 -4.63 -3.89
C SER A 110 5.18 -4.22 -2.65
N PHE A 111 3.99 -3.66 -2.83
CA PHE A 111 3.09 -3.25 -1.75
C PHE A 111 2.74 -4.42 -0.83
N LEU A 112 2.46 -5.61 -1.40
CA LEU A 112 2.16 -6.81 -0.61
C LEU A 112 3.36 -7.29 0.20
N LEU A 113 4.58 -7.11 -0.30
CA LEU A 113 5.80 -7.45 0.44
C LEU A 113 6.01 -6.46 1.59
N ASP A 114 6.01 -5.16 1.28
CA ASP A 114 6.17 -4.10 2.29
C ASP A 114 5.10 -4.20 3.37
N MET A 115 3.85 -4.52 3.01
CA MET A 115 2.75 -4.63 3.97
C MET A 115 2.96 -5.81 4.93
N LYS A 116 3.47 -6.94 4.43
CA LYS A 116 3.78 -8.10 5.27
C LYS A 116 4.90 -7.77 6.24
N ASP A 117 5.94 -7.09 5.75
CA ASP A 117 7.07 -6.66 6.57
C ASP A 117 6.59 -5.71 7.68
N CYS A 118 5.80 -4.69 7.35
CA CYS A 118 5.23 -3.79 8.36
C CYS A 118 4.35 -4.51 9.39
N ILE A 119 3.50 -5.47 8.98
CA ILE A 119 2.65 -6.22 9.92
C ILE A 119 3.49 -7.09 10.87
N MET A 120 4.60 -7.67 10.37
CA MET A 120 5.52 -8.44 11.21
C MET A 120 6.20 -7.55 12.25
N ASP A 121 6.61 -6.34 11.88
CA ASP A 121 7.24 -5.39 12.80
C ASP A 121 6.35 -5.06 14.03
N PHE A 122 5.02 -4.95 13.86
CA PHE A 122 4.09 -4.71 14.96
C PHE A 122 3.92 -5.92 15.91
N SER A 123 4.24 -7.13 15.47
CA SER A 123 4.10 -8.33 16.30
C SER A 123 5.26 -8.54 17.28
N ASP A 124 6.34 -7.78 17.13
CA ASP A 124 7.53 -7.84 17.98
C ASP A 124 7.54 -6.77 19.09
N GLU A 125 6.51 -5.91 19.19
CA GLU A 125 6.38 -4.98 20.31
C GLU A 125 5.96 -5.72 21.59
N PRO A 126 6.75 -5.66 22.69
CA PRO A 126 6.38 -6.30 23.94
C PRO A 126 5.11 -5.66 24.47
N VAL A 127 4.07 -6.47 24.68
CA VAL A 127 2.86 -6.07 25.39
C VAL A 127 3.29 -5.62 26.79
N GLU A 128 3.28 -4.32 27.06
CA GLU A 128 3.35 -3.82 28.43
C GLU A 128 2.11 -4.32 29.16
N ASN A 129 2.27 -5.41 29.92
CA ASN A 129 1.26 -5.94 30.81
C ASN A 129 0.90 -4.87 31.86
N LYS A 130 -0.13 -4.07 31.59
CA LYS A 130 -0.83 -3.28 32.62
C LYS A 130 -1.82 -4.15 33.39
N GLU A 131 -1.32 -5.25 33.94
CA GLU A 131 -1.98 -5.99 35.01
C GLU A 131 -1.10 -5.84 36.25
N ASN A 132 -1.53 -4.97 37.17
CA ASN A 132 -1.34 -5.02 38.62
C ASN A 132 -1.40 -3.59 39.19
N ASP A 133 -2.60 -3.10 39.51
CA ASP A 133 -2.75 -2.06 40.55
C ASP A 133 -4.15 -2.04 41.19
N TYR A 134 -4.84 -3.18 41.23
CA TYR A 134 -6.06 -3.37 42.03
C TYR A 134 -5.86 -4.46 43.07
N GLU A 135 -4.91 -4.28 43.99
CA GLU A 135 -4.93 -4.94 45.32
C GLU A 135 -3.80 -4.36 46.20
N GLN A 136 -4.05 -3.18 46.78
CA GLN A 136 -3.54 -2.76 48.10
C GLN A 136 -4.05 -1.36 48.48
N ASN A 137 -5.25 -1.30 49.07
CA ASN A 137 -5.55 -0.61 50.33
C ASN A 137 -7.06 -0.61 50.61
#